data_AF-A0A1B6LUU3-F1
#
_entry.id   AF-A0A1B6LUU3-F1
#
_cell.length_a   1.000
_cell.length_b   1.000
_cell.length_c   1.000
_cell.angle_alpha   90.00
_cell.angle_beta   90.00
_cell.angle_gamma   90.00
#
_symmetry.space_group_name_H-M   'P 1'
#
loop_
_entity.id
_entity.type
_entity.pdbx_description
1 polymer ?
#
loop_
_entity_poly.entity_id
_entity_poly.type
_entity_poly.pdbx_seq_one_letter_code
_entity_poly.pdbx_strand_id
1 'polypeptide(L)'
;SPGRDSPGSSGSGSRHSTASLDSGRASGCHLGPPHPRCSLSSSSVGSDHSAPARVERLLLQGVPDQDVLHAWLMDIHFEEYFPLFVSAGYDMYTISRMTPEDLTAIGIKKPNHRKKLKAEIAQLNISDGLPDYIPGSLDEWLRLLRLEEYGAALGCQGYSTIQDVTQLTWEDLEDIGIVKLGHQKRILLAIKRVKDLRAGKVFPPPHTPVLMPHN
;
A
#
# COMPACT_ATOMS: atom_id res chain seq x y z
N SER A 1 -63.22 3.77 -4.01
CA SER A 1 -63.34 4.37 -2.68
C SER A 1 -61.99 4.85 -2.18
N PRO A 2 -61.86 6.15 -1.87
CA PRO A 2 -60.66 6.75 -1.29
C PRO A 2 -60.75 6.77 0.26
N GLY A 3 -59.62 6.94 0.93
CA GLY A 3 -59.50 7.17 2.37
C GLY A 3 -58.21 6.56 2.93
N ARG A 4 -57.40 7.21 3.77
CA ARG A 4 -57.62 8.39 4.61
C ARG A 4 -56.28 9.04 4.94
N ASP A 5 -56.32 10.37 5.10
CA ASP A 5 -55.29 11.23 5.67
C ASP A 5 -55.12 11.08 7.20
N SER A 6 -53.99 11.64 7.68
CA SER A 6 -53.73 12.30 9.00
C SER A 6 -52.84 11.54 10.01
N PRO A 7 -52.25 12.20 11.04
CA PRO A 7 -51.32 13.36 10.97
C PRO A 7 -50.15 13.29 12.01
N GLY A 8 -49.17 14.21 11.89
CA GLY A 8 -48.70 15.05 13.02
C GLY A 8 -47.51 14.62 13.91
N SER A 9 -46.48 15.49 13.96
CA SER A 9 -45.72 16.01 15.13
C SER A 9 -44.23 16.20 14.77
N SER A 10 -43.74 17.43 14.62
CA SER A 10 -43.26 18.37 15.66
C SER A 10 -42.05 17.86 16.44
N GLY A 11 -40.90 18.48 16.23
CA GLY A 11 -39.67 18.20 16.98
C GLY A 11 -38.57 19.26 16.77
N SER A 12 -38.60 20.26 17.65
CA SER A 12 -37.63 21.32 17.96
C SER A 12 -36.24 21.35 17.31
N GLY A 13 -35.87 22.57 16.93
CA GLY A 13 -34.51 22.96 16.59
C GLY A 13 -33.59 23.14 17.80
N SER A 14 -32.29 23.20 17.50
CA SER A 14 -31.26 24.05 18.13
C SER A 14 -29.90 23.55 17.68
N ARG A 15 -29.04 24.48 17.23
CA ARG A 15 -27.60 24.61 17.54
C ARG A 15 -26.91 25.41 16.44
N HIS A 16 -26.83 26.71 16.64
CA HIS A 16 -25.80 27.55 16.03
C HIS A 16 -25.18 28.35 17.16
N SER A 17 -23.97 27.96 17.56
CA SER A 17 -23.17 28.68 18.56
C SER A 17 -22.34 29.72 17.83
N THR A 18 -22.59 30.99 18.16
CA THR A 18 -21.81 32.15 17.75
C THR A 18 -20.56 32.24 18.62
N ALA A 19 -19.39 32.08 18.02
CA ALA A 19 -18.11 32.42 18.66
C ALA A 19 -17.94 33.94 18.61
N SER A 20 -17.81 34.58 19.77
CA SER A 20 -17.40 35.99 19.89
C SER A 20 -15.96 36.06 20.35
N LEU A 21 -15.21 36.95 19.69
CA LEU A 21 -13.82 37.31 19.95
C LEU A 21 -13.74 38.11 21.26
N ASP A 22 -12.70 37.86 22.06
CA ASP A 22 -12.24 38.84 23.04
C ASP A 22 -10.72 39.03 22.92
N SER A 23 -10.33 40.29 23.00
CA SER A 23 -8.99 40.80 22.73
C SER A 23 -8.26 41.09 24.04
N GLY A 24 -7.14 40.41 24.28
CA GLY A 24 -6.26 40.69 25.42
C GLY A 24 -4.87 41.12 24.99
N ARG A 25 -4.65 42.43 24.85
CA ARG A 25 -3.32 43.06 24.81
C ARG A 25 -2.68 43.06 26.20
N ALA A 26 -1.40 42.74 26.30
CA ALA A 26 -0.48 43.40 27.24
C ALA A 26 0.97 43.26 26.78
N SER A 27 1.64 44.41 26.63
CA SER A 27 3.06 44.53 26.31
C SER A 27 3.92 44.64 27.58
N GLY A 28 5.06 43.96 27.59
CA GLY A 28 6.40 44.51 27.82
C GLY A 28 6.79 45.14 29.16
N CYS A 29 7.68 44.47 29.88
CA CYS A 29 9.04 44.90 30.28
C CYS A 29 9.72 43.68 30.95
N HIS A 30 10.99 43.35 30.69
CA HIS A 30 12.15 43.77 31.50
C HIS A 30 13.48 43.33 30.82
N LEU A 31 14.52 44.09 31.13
CA LEU A 31 15.88 44.12 30.55
C LEU A 31 16.79 42.99 31.07
N GLY A 32 17.66 42.45 30.20
CA GLY A 32 18.81 41.59 30.58
C GLY A 32 19.75 41.29 29.39
N PRO A 33 21.09 41.19 29.58
CA PRO A 33 22.09 41.19 28.50
C PRO A 33 22.29 39.79 27.86
N PRO A 34 22.93 39.70 26.66
CA PRO A 34 23.00 38.46 25.90
C PRO A 34 24.20 37.60 26.32
N HIS A 35 23.96 36.31 26.61
CA HIS A 35 25.00 35.28 26.67
C HIS A 35 24.95 34.41 25.42
N PRO A 36 26.09 34.01 24.83
CA PRO A 36 26.10 33.07 23.71
C PRO A 36 25.92 31.67 24.27
N ARG A 37 24.68 31.15 24.28
CA ARG A 37 24.48 29.72 24.45
C ARG A 37 24.65 29.07 23.10
N CYS A 38 25.70 28.28 22.97
CA CYS A 38 25.89 27.33 21.90
C CYS A 38 24.60 26.51 21.76
N SER A 39 23.85 26.76 20.69
CA SER A 39 22.84 25.84 20.20
C SER A 39 23.59 24.61 19.71
N LEU A 40 23.80 23.65 20.60
CA LEU A 40 23.88 22.27 20.15
C LEU A 40 22.56 22.05 19.42
N SER A 41 22.63 22.01 18.11
CA SER A 41 21.60 21.42 17.27
C SER A 41 21.41 20.00 17.77
N SER A 42 20.54 19.84 18.77
CA SER A 42 19.76 18.64 18.92
C SER A 42 19.00 18.54 17.61
N SER A 43 19.63 17.88 16.63
CA SER A 43 18.92 17.17 15.60
C SER A 43 17.91 16.34 16.35
N SER A 44 16.67 16.84 16.44
CA SER A 44 15.55 15.99 16.81
C SER A 44 15.53 14.99 15.67
N VAL A 45 16.17 13.84 15.89
CA VAL A 45 15.84 12.63 15.17
C VAL A 45 14.35 12.49 15.40
N GLY A 46 13.57 12.94 14.41
CA GLY A 46 12.13 12.86 14.46
C GLY A 46 11.83 11.40 14.77
N SER A 47 11.09 11.17 15.84
CA SER A 47 10.54 9.87 16.17
C SER A 47 9.62 9.46 15.02
N ASP A 48 10.21 8.89 13.97
CA ASP A 48 9.53 8.42 12.77
C ASP A 48 8.94 7.04 13.07
N HIS A 49 8.12 6.98 14.13
CA HIS A 49 7.51 5.76 14.66
C HIS A 49 6.17 5.45 13.98
N SER A 50 5.94 5.95 12.76
CA SER A 50 4.80 5.50 11.99
C SER A 50 5.09 4.10 11.42
N ALA A 51 4.10 3.19 11.51
CA ALA A 51 4.17 1.86 10.93
C ALA A 51 4.71 1.85 9.46
N PRO A 52 4.28 2.75 8.54
CA PRO A 52 4.80 2.75 7.17
C PRO A 52 6.29 3.10 7.06
N ALA A 53 6.79 4.08 7.83
CA ALA A 53 8.22 4.45 7.81
C ALA A 53 9.10 3.29 8.32
N ARG A 54 8.62 2.55 9.32
CA ARG A 54 9.31 1.35 9.81
C ARG A 54 9.39 0.25 8.75
N VAL A 55 8.31 0.03 8.00
CA VAL A 55 8.28 -0.97 6.92
C VAL A 55 9.31 -0.66 5.85
N GLU A 56 9.33 0.57 5.34
CA GLU A 56 10.30 1.00 4.32
C GLU A 56 11.75 0.77 4.80
N ARG A 57 12.05 1.15 6.05
CA ARG A 57 13.36 0.93 6.65
C ARG A 57 13.73 -0.55 6.75
N LEU A 58 12.81 -1.42 7.18
CA LEU A 58 13.10 -2.85 7.33
C LEU A 58 13.36 -3.52 5.96
N LEU A 59 12.61 -3.13 4.92
CA LEU A 59 12.85 -3.60 3.56
C LEU A 59 14.21 -3.16 3.03
N LEU A 60 14.60 -1.91 3.26
CA LEU A 60 15.93 -1.40 2.88
C LEU A 60 17.09 -2.10 3.62
N GLN A 61 16.83 -2.61 4.82
CA GLN A 61 17.79 -3.41 5.60
C GLN A 61 17.88 -4.87 5.14
N GLY A 62 17.05 -5.29 4.16
CA GLY A 62 17.02 -6.66 3.67
C GLY A 62 16.39 -7.65 4.65
N VAL A 63 15.53 -7.18 5.55
CA VAL A 63 14.77 -8.04 6.46
C VAL A 63 13.77 -8.88 5.63
N PRO A 64 13.61 -10.19 5.91
CA PRO A 64 12.67 -11.04 5.19
C PRO A 64 11.23 -10.48 5.20
N ASP A 65 10.51 -10.55 4.07
CA ASP A 65 9.18 -9.93 3.94
C ASP A 65 8.19 -10.40 5.01
N GLN A 66 8.28 -11.66 5.43
CA GLN A 66 7.40 -12.21 6.46
C GLN A 66 7.63 -11.53 7.81
N ASP A 67 8.87 -11.24 8.18
CA ASP A 67 9.18 -10.53 9.42
C ASP A 67 8.72 -9.06 9.36
N VAL A 68 8.88 -8.42 8.20
CA VAL A 68 8.37 -7.07 7.94
C VAL A 68 6.86 -7.02 8.02
N LEU A 69 6.18 -7.98 7.39
CA LEU A 69 4.73 -8.13 7.40
C LEU A 69 4.20 -8.34 8.82
N HIS A 70 4.82 -9.24 9.59
CA HIS A 70 4.45 -9.48 10.98
C HIS A 70 4.60 -8.21 11.82
N ALA A 71 5.74 -7.52 11.71
CA ALA A 71 6.01 -6.27 12.40
C ALA A 71 4.97 -5.17 12.06
N TRP A 72 4.65 -5.01 10.77
CA TRP A 72 3.64 -4.05 10.31
C TRP A 72 2.25 -4.36 10.86
N LEU A 73 1.82 -5.62 10.79
CA LEU A 73 0.53 -6.05 11.32
C LEU A 73 0.44 -5.84 12.84
N MET A 74 1.51 -6.11 13.58
CA MET A 74 1.57 -5.82 15.01
C MET A 74 1.43 -4.32 15.31
N ASP A 75 2.09 -3.46 14.53
CA ASP A 75 2.05 -2.00 14.74
C ASP A 75 0.64 -1.42 14.54
N ILE A 76 -0.17 -2.05 13.69
CA ILE A 76 -1.56 -1.64 13.45
C ILE A 76 -2.59 -2.44 14.26
N HIS A 77 -2.14 -3.44 15.04
CA HIS A 77 -2.95 -4.39 15.83
C HIS A 77 -3.83 -5.35 15.00
N PHE A 78 -3.28 -5.89 13.92
CA PHE A 78 -3.93 -6.85 13.00
C PHE A 78 -3.10 -8.13 12.80
N GLU A 79 -2.22 -8.47 13.74
CA GLU A 79 -1.36 -9.66 13.68
C GLU A 79 -2.15 -10.98 13.57
N GLU A 80 -3.43 -11.00 13.98
CA GLU A 80 -4.33 -12.15 13.79
C GLU A 80 -4.46 -12.59 12.32
N TYR A 81 -4.25 -11.67 11.36
CA TYR A 81 -4.32 -11.97 9.93
C TYR A 81 -3.01 -12.39 9.30
N PHE A 82 -1.91 -12.36 10.04
CA PHE A 82 -0.60 -12.76 9.54
C PHE A 82 -0.62 -14.13 8.83
N PRO A 83 -1.23 -15.21 9.39
CA PRO A 83 -1.27 -16.50 8.71
C PRO A 83 -1.99 -16.47 7.37
N LEU A 84 -3.00 -15.61 7.19
CA LEU A 84 -3.75 -15.51 5.94
C LEU A 84 -2.87 -14.98 4.81
N PHE A 85 -2.14 -13.88 5.05
CA PHE A 85 -1.21 -13.33 4.07
C PHE A 85 -0.09 -14.30 3.70
N VAL A 86 0.51 -14.95 4.70
CA VAL A 86 1.61 -15.92 4.48
C VAL A 86 1.13 -17.15 3.71
N SER A 87 -0.02 -17.73 4.10
CA SER A 87 -0.59 -18.89 3.42
C SER A 87 -0.97 -18.60 1.97
N ALA A 88 -1.41 -17.37 1.69
CA ALA A 88 -1.74 -16.90 0.36
C ALA A 88 -0.51 -16.47 -0.45
N GLY A 89 0.69 -16.46 0.13
CA GLY A 89 1.94 -16.09 -0.55
C GLY A 89 2.09 -14.59 -0.83
N TYR A 90 1.56 -13.72 0.02
CA TYR A 90 1.76 -12.28 -0.13
C TYR A 90 3.11 -11.83 0.43
N ASP A 91 3.88 -11.09 -0.37
CA ASP A 91 5.03 -10.31 0.06
C ASP A 91 4.65 -8.83 0.28
N MET A 92 5.54 -8.03 0.88
CA MET A 92 5.23 -6.63 1.19
C MET A 92 5.03 -5.76 -0.06
N TYR A 93 5.76 -6.04 -1.14
CA TYR A 93 5.62 -5.36 -2.42
C TYR A 93 4.22 -5.55 -3.01
N THR A 94 3.70 -6.79 -2.98
CA THR A 94 2.36 -7.10 -3.49
C THR A 94 1.26 -6.59 -2.56
N ILE A 95 1.48 -6.62 -1.24
CA ILE A 95 0.54 -6.07 -0.24
C ILE A 95 0.29 -4.58 -0.48
N SER A 96 1.32 -3.81 -0.84
CA SER A 96 1.19 -2.37 -1.18
C SER A 96 0.23 -2.10 -2.35
N ARG A 97 -0.12 -3.13 -3.14
CA ARG A 97 -1.02 -3.05 -4.30
C ARG A 97 -2.34 -3.79 -4.09
N MET A 98 -2.64 -4.25 -2.89
CA MET A 98 -3.87 -4.97 -2.60
C MET A 98 -5.11 -4.07 -2.66
N THR A 99 -6.20 -4.66 -3.13
CA THR A 99 -7.53 -4.06 -3.13
C THR A 99 -8.40 -4.69 -2.03
N PRO A 100 -9.57 -4.10 -1.71
CA PRO A 100 -10.51 -4.72 -0.77
C PRO A 100 -10.98 -6.13 -1.19
N GLU A 101 -11.04 -6.39 -2.49
CA GLU A 101 -11.38 -7.69 -3.05
C GLU A 101 -10.31 -8.72 -2.71
N ASP A 102 -9.03 -8.37 -2.86
CA ASP A 102 -7.90 -9.24 -2.48
C ASP A 102 -7.94 -9.60 -0.98
N LEU A 103 -8.19 -8.61 -0.11
CA LEU A 103 -8.34 -8.84 1.34
C LEU A 103 -9.51 -9.80 1.64
N THR A 104 -10.59 -9.70 0.87
CA THR A 104 -11.76 -10.57 1.03
C THR A 104 -11.43 -12.00 0.59
N ALA A 105 -10.70 -12.14 -0.51
CA ALA A 105 -10.31 -13.42 -1.08
C ALA A 105 -9.44 -14.24 -0.12
N ILE A 106 -8.52 -13.60 0.61
CA ILE A 106 -7.71 -14.27 1.66
C ILE A 106 -8.46 -14.52 2.97
N GLY A 107 -9.74 -14.15 3.08
CA GLY A 107 -10.59 -14.47 4.24
C GLY A 107 -10.84 -13.31 5.21
N ILE A 108 -10.35 -12.10 4.96
CA ILE A 108 -10.61 -10.92 5.81
C ILE A 108 -11.99 -10.36 5.46
N LYS A 109 -13.06 -10.94 6.02
CA LYS A 109 -14.45 -10.61 5.64
C LYS A 109 -15.06 -9.45 6.45
N LYS A 110 -14.54 -9.15 7.65
CA LYS A 110 -15.04 -8.07 8.52
C LYS A 110 -14.90 -6.70 7.83
N PRO A 111 -15.99 -5.95 7.53
CA PRO A 111 -15.91 -4.69 6.77
C PRO A 111 -15.04 -3.62 7.41
N ASN A 112 -15.13 -3.44 8.73
CA ASN A 112 -14.32 -2.45 9.47
C ASN A 112 -12.82 -2.78 9.39
N HIS A 113 -12.48 -4.07 9.44
CA HIS A 113 -11.11 -4.54 9.35
C HIS A 113 -10.55 -4.31 7.94
N ARG A 114 -11.30 -4.68 6.89
CA ARG A 114 -10.91 -4.39 5.49
C ARG A 114 -10.72 -2.89 5.26
N LYS A 115 -11.60 -2.05 5.79
CA LYS A 115 -11.49 -0.59 5.66
C LYS A 115 -10.21 -0.06 6.32
N LYS A 116 -9.88 -0.52 7.53
CA LYS A 116 -8.65 -0.13 8.23
C LYS A 116 -7.41 -0.62 7.50
N LEU A 117 -7.34 -1.90 7.14
CA LEU A 117 -6.22 -2.47 6.38
C LEU A 117 -6.00 -1.75 5.04
N LYS A 118 -7.07 -1.45 4.29
CA LYS A 118 -6.97 -0.65 3.06
C LYS A 118 -6.33 0.72 3.31
N ALA A 119 -6.74 1.39 4.40
CA ALA A 119 -6.20 2.70 4.76
C ALA A 119 -4.73 2.63 5.19
N GLU A 120 -4.32 1.57 5.88
CA GLU A 120 -2.92 1.32 6.25
C GLU A 120 -2.07 0.95 5.03
N ILE A 121 -2.58 0.09 4.13
CA ILE A 121 -1.93 -0.25 2.85
C ILE A 121 -1.70 1.01 2.01
N ALA A 122 -2.68 1.91 1.94
CA ALA A 122 -2.55 3.17 1.20
C ALA A 122 -1.49 4.13 1.77
N GLN A 123 -1.07 3.93 3.03
CA GLN A 123 0.00 4.70 3.66
C GLN A 123 1.39 4.07 3.45
N LEU A 124 1.48 2.83 2.95
CA LEU A 124 2.76 2.19 2.66
C LEU A 124 3.46 2.91 1.50
N ASN A 125 4.59 3.54 1.79
CA ASN A 125 5.45 4.18 0.80
C ASN A 125 6.44 3.16 0.22
N ILE A 126 5.93 2.18 -0.53
CA ILE A 126 6.74 1.09 -1.11
C ILE A 126 6.50 1.07 -2.61
N SER A 127 7.58 0.98 -3.39
CA SER A 127 7.50 0.67 -4.82
C SER A 127 6.86 -0.72 -5.02
N ASP A 128 6.22 -1.00 -6.15
CA ASP A 128 5.69 -2.36 -6.41
C ASP A 128 6.77 -3.40 -6.70
N GLY A 129 8.05 -3.01 -6.72
CA GLY A 129 9.17 -3.91 -6.98
C GLY A 129 9.08 -4.59 -8.34
N LEU A 130 8.30 -4.05 -9.28
CA LEU A 130 8.19 -4.56 -10.64
C LEU A 130 9.21 -3.88 -11.55
N PRO A 131 9.81 -4.61 -12.51
CA PRO A 131 10.69 -4.01 -13.51
C PRO A 131 10.00 -2.88 -14.31
N ASP A 132 10.75 -1.84 -14.63
CA ASP A 132 10.38 -0.74 -15.51
C ASP A 132 10.78 -1.00 -16.98
N TYR A 133 11.23 -2.22 -17.28
CA TYR A 133 11.54 -2.73 -18.61
C TYR A 133 10.93 -4.13 -18.81
N ILE A 134 11.00 -4.65 -20.04
CA ILE A 134 10.59 -6.01 -20.36
C ILE A 134 11.84 -6.89 -20.36
N PRO A 135 11.98 -7.87 -19.43
CA PRO A 135 13.15 -8.75 -19.39
C PRO A 135 13.35 -9.56 -20.67
N GLY A 136 14.56 -10.12 -20.87
CA GLY A 136 14.91 -10.84 -22.09
C GLY A 136 14.37 -12.27 -22.15
N SER A 137 14.00 -12.85 -21.01
CA SER A 137 13.54 -14.23 -20.89
C SER A 137 12.46 -14.40 -19.82
N LEU A 138 11.69 -15.50 -19.91
CA LEU A 138 10.71 -15.86 -18.89
C LEU A 138 11.38 -16.17 -17.54
N ASP A 139 12.53 -16.86 -17.55
CA ASP A 139 13.29 -17.18 -16.34
C ASP A 139 13.79 -15.95 -15.60
N GLU A 140 14.31 -14.95 -16.33
CA GLU A 140 14.71 -13.67 -15.76
C GLU A 140 13.51 -12.93 -15.18
N TRP A 141 12.39 -12.90 -15.92
CA TRP A 141 11.17 -12.25 -15.47
C TRP A 141 10.65 -12.88 -14.17
N LEU A 142 10.55 -14.20 -14.08
CA LEU A 142 10.12 -14.89 -12.86
C LEU A 142 11.07 -14.64 -11.68
N ARG A 143 12.39 -14.63 -11.91
CA ARG A 143 13.38 -14.33 -10.86
C ARG A 143 13.25 -12.92 -10.31
N LEU A 144 13.00 -11.92 -11.17
CA LEU A 144 12.74 -10.54 -10.75
C LEU A 144 11.42 -10.42 -9.96
N LEU A 145 10.47 -11.31 -10.21
CA LEU A 145 9.24 -11.42 -9.42
C LEU A 145 9.39 -12.26 -8.15
N ARG A 146 10.51 -12.99 -7.98
CA ARG A 146 10.76 -14.01 -6.95
C ARG A 146 9.79 -15.19 -7.00
N LEU A 147 9.52 -15.63 -8.24
CA LEU A 147 8.55 -16.68 -8.58
C LEU A 147 9.16 -17.74 -9.51
N GLU A 148 10.48 -17.93 -9.45
CA GLU A 148 11.20 -18.91 -10.26
C GLU A 148 10.68 -20.35 -10.10
N GLU A 149 10.05 -20.66 -8.97
CA GLU A 149 9.43 -21.97 -8.70
C GLU A 149 8.36 -22.37 -9.74
N TYR A 150 7.76 -21.40 -10.44
CA TYR A 150 6.71 -21.66 -11.42
C TYR A 150 7.21 -21.84 -12.86
N GLY A 151 8.50 -21.68 -13.12
CA GLY A 151 9.05 -21.76 -14.48
C GLY A 151 8.76 -23.11 -15.16
N ALA A 152 8.94 -24.21 -14.43
CA ALA A 152 8.66 -25.56 -14.96
C ALA A 152 7.17 -25.76 -15.28
N ALA A 153 6.27 -25.33 -14.39
CA ALA A 153 4.82 -25.50 -14.58
C ALA A 153 4.33 -24.70 -15.81
N LEU A 154 4.80 -23.46 -15.96
CA LEU A 154 4.51 -22.62 -17.13
C LEU A 154 5.05 -23.26 -18.42
N GLY A 155 6.29 -23.73 -18.40
CA GLY A 155 6.91 -24.37 -19.57
C GLY A 155 6.20 -25.65 -20.01
N CYS A 156 5.74 -26.49 -19.06
CA CYS A 156 4.96 -27.69 -19.36
C CYS A 156 3.62 -27.39 -20.05
N GLN A 157 3.05 -26.20 -19.83
CA GLN A 157 1.82 -25.72 -20.46
C GLN A 157 2.08 -24.91 -21.75
N GLY A 158 3.34 -24.85 -22.20
CA GLY A 158 3.73 -24.18 -23.44
C GLY A 158 4.03 -22.69 -23.30
N TYR A 159 4.03 -22.13 -22.10
CA TYR A 159 4.43 -20.74 -21.86
C TYR A 159 5.96 -20.66 -21.73
N SER A 160 6.62 -20.22 -22.79
CA SER A 160 8.08 -20.22 -22.90
C SER A 160 8.69 -18.81 -22.97
N THR A 161 7.88 -17.82 -23.32
CA THR A 161 8.29 -16.43 -23.46
C THR A 161 7.43 -15.49 -22.61
N ILE A 162 7.94 -14.28 -22.36
CA ILE A 162 7.15 -13.22 -21.72
C ILE A 162 5.89 -12.90 -22.54
N GLN A 163 5.95 -13.06 -23.87
CA GLN A 163 4.78 -12.82 -24.71
C GLN A 163 3.66 -13.82 -24.43
N ASP A 164 3.98 -15.10 -24.28
CA ASP A 164 3.01 -16.17 -24.05
C ASP A 164 2.21 -15.90 -22.77
N VAL A 165 2.92 -15.53 -21.69
CA VAL A 165 2.29 -15.29 -20.39
C VAL A 165 1.45 -14.01 -20.35
N THR A 166 1.56 -13.10 -21.34
CA THR A 166 0.76 -11.86 -21.32
C THR A 166 -0.74 -12.09 -21.43
N GLN A 167 -1.19 -13.24 -21.93
CA GLN A 167 -2.61 -13.55 -22.07
C GLN A 167 -3.20 -14.31 -20.88
N LEU A 168 -2.37 -14.70 -19.90
CA LEU A 168 -2.83 -15.43 -18.73
C LEU A 168 -3.86 -14.63 -17.93
N THR A 169 -4.94 -15.31 -17.60
CA THR A 169 -5.97 -14.89 -16.65
C THR A 169 -5.72 -15.53 -15.28
N TRP A 170 -6.52 -15.16 -14.29
CA TRP A 170 -6.44 -15.79 -12.97
C TRP A 170 -6.87 -17.27 -13.01
N GLU A 171 -7.82 -17.63 -13.88
CA GLU A 171 -8.30 -19.00 -14.08
C GLU A 171 -7.18 -19.88 -14.64
N ASP A 172 -6.47 -19.39 -15.67
CA ASP A 172 -5.32 -20.11 -16.24
C ASP A 172 -4.23 -20.38 -15.20
N LEU A 173 -3.97 -19.43 -14.30
CA LEU A 173 -2.99 -19.61 -13.23
C LEU A 173 -3.39 -20.73 -12.28
N GLU A 174 -4.67 -20.87 -11.94
CA GLU A 174 -5.16 -21.99 -11.13
C GLU A 174 -5.01 -23.33 -11.86
N ASP A 175 -5.35 -23.39 -13.15
CA ASP A 175 -5.21 -24.59 -13.98
C ASP A 175 -3.74 -25.04 -14.12
N ILE A 176 -2.80 -24.09 -14.14
CA ILE A 176 -1.34 -24.36 -14.14
C ILE A 176 -0.85 -24.85 -12.76
N GLY A 177 -1.65 -24.67 -11.69
CA GLY A 177 -1.30 -25.05 -10.32
C GLY A 177 -0.74 -23.90 -9.47
N ILE A 178 -0.80 -22.66 -9.95
CA ILE A 178 -0.41 -21.45 -9.23
C ILE A 178 -1.61 -20.96 -8.41
N VAL A 179 -1.84 -21.58 -7.26
CA VAL A 179 -3.04 -21.36 -6.43
C VAL A 179 -2.88 -20.30 -5.32
N LYS A 180 -1.65 -19.87 -5.04
CA LYS A 180 -1.37 -18.84 -4.02
C LYS A 180 -1.83 -17.47 -4.53
N LEU A 181 -2.88 -16.90 -3.94
CA LEU A 181 -3.49 -15.64 -4.38
C LEU A 181 -2.51 -14.45 -4.47
N GLY A 182 -1.54 -14.38 -3.55
CA GLY A 182 -0.48 -13.37 -3.59
C GLY A 182 0.45 -13.54 -4.79
N HIS A 183 0.82 -14.78 -5.10
CA HIS A 183 1.64 -15.10 -6.29
C HIS A 183 0.86 -14.82 -7.58
N GLN A 184 -0.42 -15.20 -7.64
CA GLN A 184 -1.30 -14.87 -8.75
C GLN A 184 -1.37 -13.35 -8.97
N LYS A 185 -1.60 -12.59 -7.89
CA LYS A 185 -1.65 -11.13 -7.95
C LYS A 185 -0.34 -10.53 -8.46
N ARG A 186 0.80 -11.02 -7.96
CA ARG A 186 2.15 -10.60 -8.39
C ARG A 186 2.34 -10.81 -9.89
N ILE A 187 2.00 -11.98 -10.42
CA ILE A 187 2.07 -12.30 -11.85
C ILE A 187 1.16 -11.39 -12.67
N LEU A 188 -0.09 -11.20 -12.25
CA LEU A 188 -1.06 -10.36 -12.98
C LEU A 188 -0.64 -8.89 -13.01
N LEU A 189 -0.09 -8.37 -11.91
CA LEU A 189 0.48 -7.02 -11.87
C LEU A 189 1.68 -6.89 -12.82
N ALA A 190 2.53 -7.91 -12.87
CA ALA A 190 3.68 -7.94 -13.78
C ALA A 190 3.27 -8.05 -15.26
N ILE A 191 2.25 -8.86 -15.59
CA ILE A 191 1.67 -8.94 -16.94
C ILE A 191 1.13 -7.58 -17.36
N LYS A 192 0.38 -6.91 -16.47
CA LYS A 192 -0.12 -5.55 -16.71
C LYS A 192 1.04 -4.59 -16.99
N ARG A 193 2.13 -4.65 -16.21
CA ARG A 193 3.34 -3.84 -16.42
C ARG A 193 3.95 -4.07 -17.80
N VAL A 194 4.10 -5.32 -18.24
CA VAL A 194 4.61 -5.65 -19.58
C VAL A 194 3.72 -5.07 -20.69
N LYS A 195 2.39 -5.21 -20.56
CA LYS A 195 1.44 -4.63 -21.52
C LYS A 195 1.54 -3.11 -21.58
N ASP A 196 1.65 -2.46 -20.43
CA ASP A 196 1.80 -1.02 -20.28
C ASP A 196 3.09 -0.50 -20.95
N LEU A 197 4.22 -1.19 -20.75
CA LEU A 197 5.50 -0.85 -21.37
C LEU A 197 5.45 -0.95 -22.90
N ARG A 198 4.81 -2.00 -23.44
CA ARG A 198 4.62 -2.16 -24.89
C ARG A 198 3.71 -1.11 -25.50
N ALA A 199 2.77 -0.60 -24.71
CA ALA A 199 1.93 0.54 -25.09
C ALA A 199 2.65 1.89 -24.96
N GLY A 200 3.94 1.90 -24.59
CA GLY A 200 4.75 3.10 -24.48
C GLY A 200 4.60 3.86 -23.16
N LYS A 201 3.97 3.27 -22.13
CA LYS A 201 3.95 3.90 -20.80
C LYS A 201 5.35 3.84 -20.18
N VAL A 202 5.82 4.99 -19.72
CA VAL A 202 7.10 5.12 -19.02
C VAL A 202 6.84 5.06 -17.52
N PHE A 203 7.63 4.25 -16.82
CA PHE A 203 7.63 4.18 -15.37
C PHE A 203 8.91 4.87 -14.89
N PRO A 204 8.80 6.01 -14.16
CA PRO A 204 10.00 6.68 -13.66
C PRO A 204 10.71 5.75 -12.65
N PRO A 205 12.05 5.74 -12.64
CA PRO A 205 12.80 5.00 -11.64
C PRO A 205 12.48 5.55 -10.24
N PRO A 206 12.59 4.72 -9.19
CA PRO A 206 12.13 5.04 -7.84
C PRO A 206 12.77 6.27 -7.18
N HIS A 207 13.79 6.90 -7.79
CA HIS A 207 14.53 8.04 -7.22
C HIS A 207 14.68 9.25 -8.14
N THR A 208 13.93 9.38 -9.25
CA THR A 208 13.95 10.65 -9.99
C THR A 208 13.01 11.67 -9.35
N PRO A 209 13.52 12.76 -8.73
CA PRO A 209 12.65 13.85 -8.32
C PRO A 209 11.97 14.42 -9.57
N VAL A 210 10.65 14.45 -9.55
CA VAL A 210 9.85 15.08 -10.60
C VAL A 210 10.18 16.58 -10.56
N LEU A 211 11.03 17.05 -11.48
CA LEU A 211 11.20 18.46 -11.74
C LEU A 211 9.87 18.97 -12.30
N MET A 212 9.05 19.54 -11.41
CA MET A 212 7.87 20.31 -11.78
C MET A 212 8.32 21.52 -12.61
N PRO A 213 7.75 21.77 -13.79
CA PRO A 213 8.00 23.00 -14.50
C PRO A 213 7.37 24.14 -13.70
N HIS A 214 8.19 25.08 -13.24
CA HIS A 214 7.71 26.37 -12.77
C HIS A 214 7.06 27.10 -13.94
N ASN A 215 5.78 27.39 -13.82
CA ASN A 215 5.09 28.38 -14.64
C ASN A 215 4.69 29.55 -13.74
#